data_AF-A0A2V8KLQ5-F1
#
_entry.id   AF-A0A2V8KLQ5-F1
#
_cell.length_a   1.000
_cell.length_b   1.000
_cell.length_c   1.000
_cell.angle_alpha   90.00
_cell.angle_beta   90.00
_cell.angle_gamma   90.00
#
_symmetry.space_group_name_H-M   'P 1'
#
loop_
_entity.id
_entity.type
_entity.pdbx_description
1 polymer ?
#
loop_
_entity_poly.entity_id
_entity_poly.type
_entity_poly.pdbx_seq_one_letter_code
_entity_poly.pdbx_strand_id
1 'polypeptide(L)'
;MLPTFRSKDGKSNRWDKIGEIVKIYPPVQARTTEAHDTSRDRVFKCEIWNPSAAGTHPLVVYSHFSGGNRRAASFLCEHICSHGYVVAAVDHSETFVPNSAQAEHVS
;
A
#
# COMPACT_ATOMS: atom_id res chain seq x y z
N MET A 1 1.10 -14.81 -13.04
CA MET A 1 1.46 -16.25 -13.11
C MET A 1 2.88 -16.37 -12.60
N LEU A 2 3.10 -16.89 -11.39
CA LEU A 2 4.46 -17.09 -10.87
C LEU A 2 5.06 -18.35 -11.53
N PRO A 3 6.32 -18.33 -11.97
CA PRO A 3 6.95 -19.52 -12.52
C PRO A 3 7.17 -20.55 -11.40
N THR A 4 6.64 -21.76 -11.57
CA THR A 4 6.91 -22.89 -10.67
C THR A 4 8.14 -23.64 -11.15
N PHE A 5 9.30 -23.37 -10.54
CA PHE A 5 10.55 -24.07 -10.82
C PHE A 5 10.67 -25.28 -9.87
N ARG A 6 10.42 -26.49 -10.39
CA ARG A 6 10.45 -27.73 -9.58
C ARG A 6 11.78 -28.47 -9.77
N SER A 7 12.34 -29.00 -8.68
CA SER A 7 13.58 -29.79 -8.72
C SER A 7 13.42 -31.07 -9.55
N LYS A 8 14.40 -31.42 -10.40
CA LYS A 8 14.40 -32.63 -11.25
C LYS A 8 14.69 -33.93 -10.46
N ASP A 9 15.21 -33.81 -9.25
CA ASP A 9 15.79 -34.86 -8.41
C ASP A 9 14.90 -35.26 -7.22
N GLY A 10 13.67 -34.73 -7.13
CA GLY A 10 12.67 -35.10 -6.12
C GLY A 10 13.01 -34.69 -4.68
N LYS A 11 14.19 -34.09 -4.46
CA LYS A 11 14.59 -33.50 -3.18
C LYS A 11 14.13 -32.04 -3.12
N SER A 12 13.63 -31.61 -1.96
CA SER A 12 13.31 -30.19 -1.74
C SER A 12 14.58 -29.36 -1.97
N ASN A 13 14.52 -28.40 -2.87
CA ASN A 13 15.66 -27.53 -3.17
C ASN A 13 15.49 -26.16 -2.48
N ARG A 14 16.53 -25.33 -2.56
CA ARG A 14 16.52 -23.98 -1.96
C ARG A 14 15.33 -23.13 -2.42
N TRP A 15 14.83 -23.34 -3.63
CA TRP A 15 13.75 -22.56 -4.23
C TRP A 15 12.38 -22.94 -3.67
N ASP A 16 12.18 -24.19 -3.23
CA ASP A 16 10.95 -24.61 -2.53
C ASP A 16 10.75 -23.84 -1.22
N LYS A 17 11.84 -23.53 -0.50
CA LYS A 17 11.81 -22.70 0.71
C LYS A 17 11.41 -21.25 0.42
N ILE A 18 11.72 -20.73 -0.76
CA ILE A 18 11.29 -19.37 -1.15
C ILE A 18 9.78 -19.34 -1.33
N GLY A 19 9.18 -20.39 -1.88
CA GLY A 19 7.72 -20.53 -1.99
C GLY A 19 7.02 -20.54 -0.62
N GLU A 20 7.61 -21.19 0.39
CA GLU A 20 7.10 -21.13 1.77
C GLU A 20 7.26 -19.75 2.40
N ILE A 21 8.39 -19.08 2.20
CA ILE A 21 8.61 -17.71 2.69
C ILE A 21 7.59 -16.74 2.08
N VAL A 22 7.31 -16.87 0.78
CA VAL A 22 6.29 -16.05 0.08
C VAL A 22 4.87 -16.35 0.55
N LYS A 23 4.59 -17.57 1.02
CA LYS A 23 3.32 -17.91 1.69
C LYS A 23 3.21 -17.28 3.07
N ILE A 24 4.32 -17.22 3.82
CA ILE A 24 4.37 -16.62 5.16
C ILE A 24 4.28 -15.09 5.07
N TYR A 25 4.96 -14.49 4.09
CA TYR A 25 4.96 -13.05 3.81
C TYR A 25 4.51 -12.80 2.38
N PRO A 26 3.19 -12.67 2.13
CA PRO A 26 2.69 -12.33 0.82
C PRO A 26 3.34 -11.02 0.31
N PRO A 27 3.66 -10.96 -1.00
CA PRO A 27 4.16 -9.72 -1.60
C PRO A 27 3.16 -8.59 -1.39
N VAL A 28 3.66 -7.40 -1.08
CA VAL A 28 2.85 -6.21 -0.80
C VAL A 28 2.74 -5.37 -2.08
N GLN A 29 1.53 -4.87 -2.36
CA GLN A 29 1.26 -3.93 -3.44
C GLN A 29 0.88 -2.58 -2.86
N ALA A 30 1.65 -1.54 -3.17
CA ALA A 30 1.34 -0.16 -2.81
C ALA A 30 0.61 0.54 -3.97
N ARG A 31 -0.44 1.31 -3.66
CA ARG A 31 -1.11 2.18 -4.62
C ARG A 31 -1.45 3.53 -4.00
N THR A 32 -1.25 4.59 -4.77
CA THR A 32 -1.70 5.94 -4.41
C THR A 32 -3.15 6.12 -4.86
N THR A 33 -3.98 6.72 -4.00
CA THR A 33 -5.37 7.05 -4.30
C THR A 33 -5.78 8.35 -3.61
N GLU A 34 -7.02 8.78 -3.80
CA GLU A 34 -7.57 9.99 -3.20
C GLU A 34 -8.74 9.61 -2.29
N ALA A 35 -8.77 10.17 -1.08
CA ALA A 35 -9.91 10.09 -0.18
C ALA A 35 -10.67 11.41 -0.20
N HIS A 36 -11.98 11.34 -0.43
CA HIS A 36 -12.85 12.50 -0.55
C HIS A 36 -13.68 12.65 0.72
N ASP A 37 -13.52 13.75 1.45
CA ASP A 37 -14.42 14.19 2.51
C ASP A 37 -15.43 15.18 1.92
N THR A 38 -16.55 14.64 1.41
CA THR A 38 -17.61 15.43 0.77
C THR A 38 -18.30 16.39 1.75
N SER A 39 -18.26 16.10 3.05
CA SER A 39 -18.88 16.97 4.07
C SER A 39 -18.12 18.29 4.27
N ARG A 40 -16.83 18.30 3.93
CA ARG A 40 -15.93 19.46 4.08
C ARG A 40 -15.31 19.92 2.77
N ASP A 41 -15.71 19.35 1.64
CA ASP A 41 -15.14 19.59 0.32
C ASP A 41 -13.60 19.49 0.29
N ARG A 42 -13.08 18.35 0.79
CA ARG A 42 -11.63 18.11 0.89
C ARG A 42 -11.23 16.82 0.20
N VAL A 43 -10.06 16.83 -0.43
CA VAL A 43 -9.44 15.66 -1.05
C VAL A 43 -8.06 15.45 -0.42
N PHE A 44 -7.78 14.21 -0.02
CA PHE A 44 -6.52 13.81 0.59
C PHE A 44 -5.84 12.74 -0.24
N LYS A 45 -4.53 12.90 -0.45
CA LYS A 45 -3.73 11.83 -1.04
C LYS A 45 -3.54 10.72 -0.02
N CYS A 46 -3.75 9.49 -0.46
CA CYS A 46 -3.66 8.29 0.35
C CYS A 46 -2.71 7.29 -0.30
N GLU A 47 -2.02 6.51 0.51
CA GLU A 47 -1.26 5.35 0.08
C GLU A 47 -1.91 4.11 0.72
N ILE A 48 -2.21 3.11 -0.10
CA ILE A 48 -2.80 1.85 0.34
C ILE A 48 -1.82 0.73 0.04
N TRP A 49 -1.44 -0.03 1.06
CA TRP A 49 -0.72 -1.28 0.94
C TRP A 49 -1.70 -2.44 1.07
N ASN A 50 -1.71 -3.31 0.05
CA ASN A 50 -2.54 -4.51 0.00
C ASN A 50 -1.65 -5.75 -0.07
N PRO A 51 -1.95 -6.82 0.70
CA PRO A 51 -1.31 -8.10 0.50
C PRO A 51 -1.76 -8.67 -0.85
N SER A 52 -0.85 -9.34 -1.57
CA SER A 52 -1.20 -10.02 -2.83
C SER A 52 -2.05 -11.27 -2.62
N ALA A 53 -2.22 -11.71 -1.36
CA ALA A 53 -3.11 -12.81 -1.01
C ALA A 53 -4.58 -12.36 -1.17
N ALA A 54 -5.40 -13.22 -1.77
CA ALA A 54 -6.83 -12.95 -1.88
C ALA A 54 -7.54 -13.19 -0.53
N GLY A 55 -8.48 -12.32 -0.17
CA GLY A 55 -9.29 -12.48 1.03
C GLY A 55 -9.74 -11.15 1.64
N THR A 56 -10.46 -11.25 2.75
CA THR A 56 -10.77 -10.11 3.61
C THR A 56 -9.67 -9.96 4.64
N HIS A 57 -9.14 -8.75 4.76
CA HIS A 57 -8.06 -8.42 5.67
C HIS A 57 -8.50 -7.31 6.63
N PRO A 58 -8.08 -7.34 7.90
CA PRO A 58 -8.27 -6.21 8.82
C PRO A 58 -7.58 -4.95 8.28
N LEU A 59 -8.23 -3.80 8.45
CA LEU A 59 -7.73 -2.49 8.04
C LEU A 59 -6.99 -1.80 9.19
N VAL A 60 -5.78 -1.32 8.91
CA VAL A 60 -5.01 -0.42 9.78
C VAL A 60 -4.94 0.96 9.11
N VAL A 61 -5.26 2.00 9.87
CA VAL A 61 -5.11 3.39 9.42
C VAL A 61 -3.87 3.99 10.09
N TYR A 62 -2.90 4.42 9.30
CA TYR A 62 -1.68 5.07 9.77
C TYR A 62 -1.76 6.59 9.58
N SER A 63 -1.37 7.33 10.62
CA SER A 63 -1.24 8.78 10.59
C SER A 63 0.22 9.17 10.78
N HIS A 64 0.71 10.09 9.96
CA HIS A 64 2.09 10.58 10.06
C HIS A 64 2.23 11.66 11.15
N PHE A 65 3.47 11.86 11.61
CA PHE A 65 3.87 12.99 12.45
C PHE A 65 3.76 14.33 11.68
N SER A 66 3.81 15.47 12.39
CA SER A 66 3.75 16.80 11.77
C SER A 66 4.94 17.05 10.83
N GLY A 67 4.69 17.62 9.65
CA GLY A 67 5.68 17.79 8.58
C GLY A 67 6.01 16.51 7.81
N GLY A 68 5.37 15.38 8.16
CA GLY A 68 5.46 14.12 7.42
C GLY A 68 4.51 14.04 6.23
N ASN A 69 4.42 12.85 5.63
CA ASN A 69 3.44 12.52 4.61
C ASN A 69 3.04 11.02 4.71
N ARG A 70 2.10 10.59 3.87
CA ARG A 70 1.55 9.23 3.79
C ARG A 70 2.60 8.14 3.58
N ARG A 71 3.80 8.48 3.10
CA ARG A 71 4.92 7.54 2.89
C ARG A 71 5.99 7.59 3.99
N ALA A 72 5.81 8.42 5.02
CA ALA A 72 6.80 8.61 6.08
C ALA A 72 7.19 7.33 6.83
N ALA A 73 6.27 6.36 6.91
CA ALA A 73 6.51 5.05 7.52
C ALA A 73 6.29 3.87 6.55
N SER A 74 6.65 4.03 5.27
CA SER A 74 6.41 3.01 4.23
C SER A 74 6.93 1.62 4.65
N PHE A 75 8.11 1.54 5.26
CA PHE A 75 8.66 0.26 5.76
C PHE A 75 7.75 -0.41 6.81
N LEU A 76 7.22 0.37 7.76
CA LEU A 76 6.31 -0.14 8.78
C LEU A 76 4.99 -0.59 8.16
N CYS A 77 4.43 0.22 7.25
CA CYS A 77 3.19 -0.11 6.55
C CYS A 77 3.32 -1.39 5.73
N GLU A 78 4.43 -1.56 5.01
CA GLU A 78 4.73 -2.79 4.26
C GLU A 78 4.91 -3.99 5.19
N HIS A 79 5.60 -3.82 6.31
CA HIS A 79 5.78 -4.88 7.30
C HIS A 79 4.45 -5.32 7.89
N ILE A 80 3.58 -4.40 8.31
CA ILE A 80 2.25 -4.73 8.82
C ILE A 80 1.43 -5.43 7.71
N CYS A 81 1.50 -4.92 6.48
CA CYS A 81 0.77 -5.48 5.35
C CYS A 81 1.22 -6.92 5.02
N SER A 82 2.51 -7.23 5.10
CA SER A 82 3.03 -8.57 4.86
C SER A 82 2.58 -9.60 5.91
N HIS A 83 1.99 -9.17 7.02
CA HIS A 83 1.39 -10.03 8.04
C HIS A 83 -0.14 -10.22 7.86
N GLY A 84 -0.69 -9.81 6.71
CA GLY A 84 -2.09 -10.07 6.37
C GLY A 84 -3.07 -8.95 6.73
N TYR A 85 -2.58 -7.72 6.87
CA TYR A 85 -3.39 -6.52 7.05
C TYR A 85 -3.44 -5.70 5.76
N VAL A 86 -4.52 -4.93 5.57
CA VAL A 86 -4.52 -3.80 4.62
C VAL A 86 -4.15 -2.56 5.41
N VAL A 87 -3.23 -1.74 4.88
CA VAL A 87 -2.79 -0.51 5.54
C VAL A 87 -3.13 0.68 4.67
N ALA A 88 -3.82 1.67 5.23
CA ALA A 88 -4.10 2.94 4.59
C ALA A 88 -3.40 4.08 5.35
N ALA A 89 -2.54 4.83 4.66
CA ALA A 89 -1.95 6.06 5.17
C ALA A 89 -2.53 7.25 4.41
N VAL A 90 -3.02 8.25 5.13
CA VAL A 90 -3.65 9.44 4.57
C VAL A 90 -2.77 10.65 4.86
N ASP A 91 -2.50 11.47 3.85
CA ASP A 91 -1.96 12.81 4.06
C ASP A 91 -3.02 13.63 4.79
N HIS A 92 -2.71 14.13 5.98
CA HIS A 92 -3.59 15.08 6.67
C HIS A 92 -3.01 16.49 6.52
N SER A 93 -3.86 17.41 6.07
CA SER A 93 -3.42 18.74 5.68
C SER A 93 -3.25 19.65 6.89
N GLU A 94 -2.00 19.99 7.19
CA GLU A 94 -1.58 21.35 7.51
C GLU A 94 -1.27 22.18 6.23
N THR A 95 -1.29 21.54 5.06
CA THR A 95 -1.13 22.15 3.72
C THR A 95 -2.41 22.00 2.89
N PHE A 96 -3.40 22.85 3.15
CA PHE A 96 -4.49 23.09 2.20
C PHE A 96 -3.94 24.03 1.11
N VAL A 97 -3.49 23.48 -0.02
CA VAL A 97 -3.45 24.25 -1.26
C VAL A 97 -4.71 23.84 -2.03
N PRO A 98 -5.75 24.70 -2.08
CA PRO A 98 -6.85 24.46 -3.01
C PRO A 98 -6.22 24.47 -4.40
N ASN A 99 -6.71 23.58 -5.27
CA ASN A 99 -6.30 23.51 -6.65
C ASN A 99 -6.68 24.81 -7.38
N SER A 100 -5.85 25.85 -7.28
CA SER A 100 -5.88 27.02 -8.15
C SER A 100 -4.87 26.81 -9.28
N ALA A 101 -5.16 25.88 -10.20
CA ALA A 101 -4.61 25.87 -11.57
C ALA A 101 -5.11 24.66 -12.39
N GLN A 102 -6.43 24.58 -12.64
CA GLN A 102 -6.96 23.97 -13.87
C GLN A 102 -8.15 24.79 -14.41
N ALA A 103 -7.89 26.07 -14.61
CA ALA A 103 -8.55 26.98 -15.54
C ALA A 103 -7.44 28.02 -15.76
N GLU A 104 -6.88 28.30 -16.94
CA GLU A 104 -7.52 28.61 -18.21
C GLU A 104 -6.52 28.34 -19.34
N HIS A 105 -6.92 27.56 -20.35
CA HIS A 105 -6.39 27.70 -21.71
C HIS A 105 -7.47 27.23 -22.69
N VAL A 106 -8.53 28.03 -22.77
CA VAL A 106 -9.43 28.06 -23.92
C VAL A 106 -9.76 29.53 -24.19
N SER A 107 -8.97 30.16 -25.04
CA SER A 107 -9.42 31.02 -26.14
C SER A 107 -8.24 31.45 -26.99
#